data_AF-A0A839U2L7-F1
#
_entry.id   AF-A0A839U2L7-F1
#
_cell.length_a   1.000
_cell.length_b   1.000
_cell.length_c   1.000
_cell.angle_alpha   90.00
_cell.angle_beta   90.00
_cell.angle_gamma   90.00
#
_symmetry.space_group_name_H-M   'P 1'
#
loop_
_entity.id
_entity.type
_entity.pdbx_description
1 polymer ?
#
loop_
_entity_poly.entity_id
_entity_poly.type
_entity_poly.pdbx_seq_one_letter_code
_entity_poly.pdbx_strand_id
1 'polypeptide(L)'
;MSKAAATDLIIKLPAVMTAETFTNDEEFEKLYSAVKEAVSKHVPDTSTKTGRDAVKSLAYKVAQTKVALVKQGKALTEGWRNQTTKVNAACNTIEERLDALRDEVRKPVDDWEKIEEDRVDAHKEKLQSLIDLSKVGLGRTVAEYRELLATAEQTQLGATWEEFAAQASLAREDAIETLTRMLKIAEKQEADAAELEKLRAKDAEREAADAERLAAENAAKAEAEQAEARKVEDERIANEARQKALDEAAERVADAERKAAKADADAKQAIADAAAKVEDDRRKAADEQAAAEAEQKRRDDDKAHRQTVNRAIVSELVDCSDITADQAQQIVIAIVSGLVPNVTLKY
;
A
#
# COMPACT_ATOMS: atom_id res chain seq x y z
N MET A 1 43.82 -105.30 -35.47
CA MET A 1 44.62 -106.10 -36.44
C MET A 1 46.07 -105.66 -36.35
N SER A 2 46.95 -106.59 -36.01
CA SER A 2 48.40 -106.39 -35.80
C SER A 2 49.07 -105.95 -37.11
N LYS A 3 49.46 -104.68 -37.20
CA LYS A 3 50.19 -104.14 -38.33
C LYS A 3 51.68 -104.33 -38.03
N ALA A 4 52.33 -105.19 -38.80
CA ALA A 4 53.74 -105.54 -38.71
C ALA A 4 54.62 -104.30 -38.45
N ALA A 5 55.26 -104.27 -37.29
CA ALA A 5 56.20 -103.21 -36.93
C ALA A 5 57.55 -103.47 -37.61
N ALA A 6 57.89 -102.55 -38.52
CA ALA A 6 59.23 -102.19 -38.99
C ALA A 6 60.32 -103.27 -38.89
N THR A 7 60.59 -103.96 -40.00
CA THR A 7 61.68 -104.93 -40.16
C THR A 7 63.08 -104.31 -40.08
N ASP A 8 63.19 -102.99 -39.85
CA ASP A 8 64.42 -102.21 -39.98
C ASP A 8 64.73 -101.35 -38.73
N LEU A 9 64.42 -101.87 -37.55
CA LEU A 9 64.83 -101.27 -36.26
C LEU A 9 66.17 -101.84 -35.80
N ILE A 10 66.92 -101.08 -35.00
CA ILE A 10 68.22 -101.54 -34.45
C ILE A 10 68.04 -102.54 -33.30
N ILE A 11 66.93 -102.42 -32.57
CA ILE A 11 66.48 -103.38 -31.57
C ILE A 11 65.00 -103.70 -31.79
N LYS A 12 64.57 -104.88 -31.35
CA LYS A 12 63.15 -105.24 -31.35
C LYS A 12 62.44 -104.51 -30.21
N LEU A 13 61.50 -103.65 -30.56
CA LEU A 13 60.62 -103.00 -29.59
C LEU A 13 59.40 -103.90 -29.31
N PRO A 14 58.90 -103.95 -28.06
CA PRO A 14 57.59 -104.49 -27.79
C PRO A 14 56.48 -103.81 -28.62
N ALA A 15 55.38 -104.52 -28.83
CA ALA A 15 54.27 -104.07 -29.65
C ALA A 15 53.54 -102.85 -29.08
N VAL A 16 53.53 -102.73 -27.75
CA VAL A 16 53.00 -101.59 -27.00
C VAL A 16 53.97 -101.31 -25.84
N MET A 17 54.55 -100.11 -25.82
CA MET A 17 55.36 -99.64 -24.69
C MET A 17 54.44 -99.33 -23.50
N THR A 18 54.95 -99.48 -22.28
CA THR A 18 54.27 -99.02 -21.07
C THR A 18 54.53 -97.54 -20.83
N ALA A 19 53.73 -96.89 -19.99
CA ALA A 19 53.98 -95.51 -19.57
C ALA A 19 55.35 -95.37 -18.89
N GLU A 20 55.77 -96.39 -18.11
CA GLU A 20 57.04 -96.43 -17.39
C GLU A 20 58.25 -96.26 -18.30
N THR A 21 58.23 -96.79 -19.52
CA THR A 21 59.31 -96.59 -20.51
C THR A 21 59.54 -95.11 -20.85
N PHE A 22 58.53 -94.25 -20.66
CA PHE A 22 58.58 -92.82 -20.97
C PHE A 22 58.59 -91.92 -19.73
N THR A 23 58.35 -92.47 -18.54
CA THR A 23 58.29 -91.70 -17.28
C THR A 23 59.37 -92.10 -16.29
N ASN A 24 60.05 -93.23 -16.49
CA ASN A 24 61.16 -93.69 -15.65
C ASN A 24 62.47 -93.64 -16.44
N ASP A 25 63.37 -92.75 -16.02
CA ASP A 25 64.67 -92.54 -16.65
C ASP A 25 65.53 -93.82 -16.66
N GLU A 26 65.45 -94.67 -15.62
CA GLU A 26 66.20 -95.93 -15.57
C GLU A 26 65.73 -96.93 -16.64
N GLU A 27 64.43 -96.99 -16.91
CA GLU A 27 63.86 -97.86 -17.95
C GLU A 27 64.23 -97.36 -19.35
N PHE A 28 64.26 -96.04 -19.54
CA PHE A 28 64.79 -95.46 -20.77
C PHE A 28 66.28 -95.75 -20.95
N GLU A 29 67.10 -95.63 -19.89
CA GLU A 29 68.54 -95.92 -19.94
C GLU A 29 68.83 -97.39 -20.25
N LYS A 30 68.03 -98.34 -19.75
CA LYS A 30 68.12 -99.76 -20.13
C LYS A 30 67.89 -99.95 -21.64
N LEU A 31 66.85 -99.31 -22.17
CA LEU A 31 66.53 -99.36 -23.60
C LEU A 31 67.62 -98.72 -24.46
N TYR A 32 68.12 -97.55 -24.04
CA TYR A 32 69.19 -96.84 -24.73
C TYR A 32 70.50 -97.63 -24.72
N SER A 33 70.83 -98.26 -23.59
CA SER A 33 71.99 -99.14 -23.46
C SER A 33 71.91 -100.32 -24.43
N ALA A 34 70.74 -100.94 -24.60
CA ALA A 34 70.54 -102.01 -25.58
C ALA A 34 70.73 -101.52 -27.03
N VAL A 35 70.26 -100.31 -27.37
CA VAL A 35 70.53 -99.69 -28.68
C VAL A 35 72.03 -99.46 -28.87
N LYS A 36 72.72 -98.92 -27.85
CA LYS A 36 74.15 -98.64 -27.89
C LYS A 36 74.98 -99.92 -28.07
N GLU A 37 74.61 -100.99 -27.37
CA GLU A 37 75.24 -102.32 -27.52
C GLU A 37 75.01 -102.91 -28.91
N ALA A 38 73.81 -102.76 -29.47
CA ALA A 38 73.52 -103.22 -30.83
C ALA A 38 74.34 -102.43 -31.88
N VAL A 39 74.55 -101.13 -31.66
CA VAL A 39 75.41 -100.29 -32.52
C VAL A 39 76.88 -100.70 -32.41
N SER A 40 77.40 -100.96 -31.21
CA SER A 40 78.82 -101.28 -30.99
C SER A 40 79.27 -102.61 -31.59
N LYS A 41 78.34 -103.55 -31.79
CA LYS A 41 78.59 -104.83 -32.48
C LYS A 41 78.94 -104.67 -33.97
N HIS A 42 78.70 -103.50 -34.56
CA HIS A 42 79.04 -103.19 -35.94
C HIS A 42 80.30 -102.30 -36.01
N VAL A 43 81.41 -102.87 -36.47
CA VAL A 43 82.68 -102.14 -36.73
C VAL A 43 83.01 -102.16 -38.23
N PRO A 44 82.37 -101.31 -39.05
CA PRO A 44 82.60 -101.28 -40.49
C PRO A 44 83.85 -100.48 -40.89
N ASP A 45 84.54 -100.92 -41.95
CA ASP A 45 85.67 -100.19 -42.55
C ASP A 45 85.20 -99.00 -43.39
N THR A 46 85.35 -97.79 -42.83
CA THR A 46 84.92 -96.54 -43.45
C THR A 46 85.78 -96.08 -44.63
N SER A 47 86.94 -96.72 -44.88
CA SER A 47 87.74 -96.46 -46.08
C SER A 47 87.03 -96.98 -47.35
N THR A 48 86.18 -98.00 -47.22
CA THR A 48 85.41 -98.58 -48.32
C THR A 48 84.02 -97.96 -48.48
N LYS A 49 83.49 -97.95 -49.70
CA LYS A 49 82.11 -97.52 -49.97
C LYS A 49 81.09 -98.37 -49.20
N THR A 50 81.29 -99.69 -49.22
CA THR A 50 80.42 -100.66 -48.53
C THR A 50 80.37 -100.41 -47.01
N GLY A 51 81.51 -100.16 -46.36
CA GLY A 51 81.53 -99.86 -44.93
C GLY A 51 80.88 -98.52 -44.58
N ARG A 52 81.06 -97.47 -45.39
CA ARG A 52 80.32 -96.20 -45.22
C ARG A 52 78.81 -96.36 -45.38
N ASP A 53 78.37 -97.17 -46.34
CA ASP A 53 76.94 -97.44 -46.55
C ASP A 53 76.36 -98.31 -45.42
N ALA A 54 77.14 -99.21 -44.84
CA ALA A 54 76.75 -99.94 -43.61
C ALA A 54 76.58 -99.00 -42.40
N VAL A 55 77.46 -98.02 -42.20
CA VAL A 55 77.29 -96.98 -41.15
C VAL A 55 76.01 -96.19 -41.36
N LYS A 56 75.73 -95.75 -42.60
CA LYS A 56 74.49 -95.01 -42.92
C LYS A 56 73.25 -95.85 -42.65
N SER A 57 73.28 -97.14 -43.01
CA SER A 57 72.19 -98.07 -42.73
C SER A 57 71.97 -98.25 -41.23
N LEU A 58 73.05 -98.39 -40.45
CA LEU A 58 72.99 -98.50 -38.98
C LEU A 58 72.39 -97.24 -38.35
N ALA A 59 72.85 -96.05 -38.77
CA ALA A 59 72.30 -94.78 -38.31
C ALA A 59 70.82 -94.62 -38.67
N TYR A 60 70.42 -95.08 -39.87
CA TYR A 60 69.01 -95.09 -40.29
C TYR A 60 68.16 -95.98 -39.37
N LYS A 61 68.62 -97.18 -39.01
CA LYS A 61 67.92 -98.07 -38.06
C LYS A 61 67.75 -97.45 -36.67
N VAL A 62 68.76 -96.73 -36.17
CA VAL A 62 68.65 -95.96 -34.92
C VAL A 62 67.59 -94.86 -35.05
N ALA A 63 67.59 -94.11 -36.16
CA ALA A 63 66.59 -93.08 -36.41
C ALA A 63 65.17 -93.66 -36.49
N GLN A 64 64.98 -94.80 -37.17
CA GLN A 64 63.70 -95.50 -37.23
C GLN A 64 63.23 -95.98 -35.84
N THR A 65 64.16 -96.44 -35.01
CA THR A 65 63.87 -96.87 -33.63
C THR A 65 63.41 -95.70 -32.76
N LYS A 66 64.06 -94.53 -32.86
CA LYS A 66 63.58 -93.29 -32.22
C LYS A 66 62.17 -92.93 -32.68
N VAL A 67 61.91 -92.94 -33.99
CA VAL A 67 60.60 -92.60 -34.55
C VAL A 67 59.53 -93.55 -34.02
N ALA A 68 59.81 -94.85 -33.98
CA ALA A 68 58.90 -95.85 -33.44
C ALA A 68 58.61 -95.64 -31.95
N LEU A 69 59.62 -95.39 -31.12
CA LEU A 69 59.46 -95.11 -29.69
C LEU A 69 58.62 -93.85 -29.43
N VAL A 70 58.98 -92.74 -30.07
CA VAL A 70 58.24 -91.47 -29.93
C VAL A 70 56.79 -91.63 -30.39
N LYS A 71 56.54 -92.38 -31.47
CA LYS A 71 55.19 -92.66 -31.95
C LYS A 71 54.37 -93.43 -30.92
N GLN A 72 54.96 -94.45 -30.28
CA GLN A 72 54.28 -95.21 -29.23
C GLN A 72 53.99 -94.36 -27.99
N GLY A 73 54.91 -93.50 -27.56
CA GLY A 73 54.68 -92.57 -26.44
C GLY A 73 53.56 -91.55 -26.71
N LYS A 74 53.50 -91.01 -27.94
CA LYS A 74 52.41 -90.13 -28.36
C LYS A 74 51.06 -90.85 -28.38
N ALA A 75 51.01 -92.10 -28.87
CA ALA A 75 49.80 -92.90 -28.90
C ALA A 75 49.25 -93.23 -27.49
N LEU A 76 50.11 -93.43 -26.50
CA LEU A 76 49.69 -93.65 -25.10
C LEU A 76 48.93 -92.44 -24.53
N THR A 77 49.47 -91.24 -24.75
CA THR A 77 48.88 -90.00 -24.21
C THR A 77 47.63 -89.54 -24.98
N GLU A 78 47.39 -90.04 -26.19
CA GLU A 78 46.20 -89.70 -26.99
C GLU A 78 44.91 -90.17 -26.30
N GLY A 79 44.88 -91.43 -25.83
CA GLY A 79 43.74 -91.96 -25.08
C GLY A 79 43.46 -91.20 -23.79
N TRP A 80 44.52 -90.82 -23.06
CA TRP A 80 44.41 -90.04 -21.82
C TRP A 80 43.83 -88.65 -22.08
N ARG A 81 44.36 -87.91 -23.07
CA ARG A 81 43.84 -86.58 -23.42
C ARG A 81 42.36 -86.62 -23.84
N ASN A 82 41.98 -87.62 -24.62
CA ASN A 82 40.58 -87.82 -25.01
C ASN A 82 39.70 -88.11 -23.78
N GLN A 83 40.18 -88.93 -22.84
CA GLN A 83 39.44 -89.22 -21.62
C GLN A 83 39.34 -88.00 -20.70
N THR A 84 40.42 -87.24 -20.51
CA THR A 84 40.40 -85.98 -19.77
C THR A 84 39.39 -85.00 -20.36
N THR A 85 39.37 -84.86 -21.69
CA THR A 85 38.40 -83.99 -22.39
C THR A 85 36.97 -84.42 -22.12
N LYS A 86 36.67 -85.73 -22.19
CA LYS A 86 35.33 -86.27 -21.92
C LYS A 86 34.91 -86.09 -20.46
N VAL A 87 35.81 -86.34 -19.51
CA VAL A 87 35.54 -86.18 -18.09
C VAL A 87 35.26 -84.71 -17.78
N ASN A 88 36.07 -83.77 -18.26
CA ASN A 88 35.85 -82.35 -18.04
C ASN A 88 34.50 -81.89 -18.63
N ALA A 89 34.15 -82.33 -19.84
CA ALA A 89 32.84 -82.02 -20.43
C ALA A 89 31.67 -82.59 -19.61
N ALA A 90 31.82 -83.81 -19.07
CA ALA A 90 30.83 -84.40 -18.19
C ALA A 90 30.71 -83.65 -16.87
N CYS A 91 31.83 -83.23 -16.25
CA CYS A 91 31.83 -82.41 -15.03
C CYS A 91 31.06 -81.11 -15.23
N ASN A 92 31.33 -80.36 -16.31
CA ASN A 92 30.58 -79.13 -16.61
C ASN A 92 29.08 -79.40 -16.76
N THR A 93 28.71 -80.48 -17.46
CA THR A 93 27.29 -80.86 -17.61
C THR A 93 26.64 -81.23 -16.28
N ILE A 94 27.39 -81.88 -15.38
CA ILE A 94 26.93 -82.24 -14.04
C ILE A 94 26.72 -80.98 -13.20
N GLU A 95 27.68 -80.05 -13.21
CA GLU A 95 27.58 -78.76 -12.51
C GLU A 95 26.33 -77.99 -12.96
N GLU A 96 26.19 -77.77 -14.27
CA GLU A 96 25.03 -77.06 -14.84
C GLU A 96 23.68 -77.70 -14.43
N ARG A 97 23.58 -79.03 -14.49
CA ARG A 97 22.34 -79.73 -14.15
C ARG A 97 22.03 -79.73 -12.66
N LEU A 98 23.04 -79.89 -11.80
CA LEU A 98 22.85 -79.90 -10.36
C LEU A 98 22.57 -78.50 -9.81
N ASP A 99 23.18 -77.46 -10.39
CA ASP A 99 22.84 -76.06 -10.08
C ASP A 99 21.40 -75.75 -10.49
N ALA A 100 20.98 -76.11 -11.71
CA ALA A 100 19.60 -75.92 -12.16
C ALA A 100 18.59 -76.66 -11.27
N LEU A 101 18.89 -77.90 -10.87
CA LEU A 101 18.05 -78.68 -9.97
C LEU A 101 18.00 -78.06 -8.56
N ARG A 102 19.12 -77.56 -8.03
CA ARG A 102 19.15 -76.84 -6.75
C ARG A 102 18.20 -75.64 -6.80
N ASP A 103 18.28 -74.84 -7.86
CA ASP A 103 17.47 -73.64 -8.01
C ASP A 103 15.98 -74.00 -8.17
N GLU A 104 15.65 -75.03 -8.94
CA GLU A 104 14.28 -75.54 -9.07
C GLU A 104 13.71 -76.04 -7.73
N VAL A 105 14.49 -76.79 -6.96
CA VAL A 105 14.07 -77.31 -5.65
C VAL A 105 13.88 -76.17 -4.64
N ARG A 106 14.71 -75.11 -4.72
CA ARG A 106 14.63 -73.95 -3.82
C ARG A 106 13.51 -72.98 -4.19
N LYS A 107 13.18 -72.86 -5.47
CA LYS A 107 12.23 -71.89 -6.01
C LYS A 107 10.90 -71.76 -5.25
N PRO A 108 10.21 -72.84 -4.81
CA PRO A 108 8.97 -72.70 -4.05
C PRO A 108 9.15 -71.95 -2.71
N VAL A 109 10.31 -72.09 -2.06
CA VAL A 109 10.63 -71.38 -0.83
C VAL A 109 10.97 -69.93 -1.14
N ASP A 110 11.79 -69.67 -2.16
CA ASP A 110 12.11 -68.29 -2.57
C ASP A 110 10.86 -67.50 -2.97
N ASP A 111 9.93 -68.13 -3.72
CA ASP A 111 8.65 -67.52 -4.10
C ASP A 111 7.77 -67.22 -2.86
N TRP A 112 7.75 -68.12 -1.86
CA TRP A 112 7.02 -67.91 -0.61
C TRP A 112 7.66 -66.83 0.27
N GLU A 113 8.99 -66.86 0.45
CA GLU A 113 9.75 -65.86 1.21
C GLU A 113 9.47 -64.45 0.68
N LYS A 114 9.42 -64.29 -0.66
CA LYS A 114 9.08 -63.02 -1.28
C LYS A 114 7.64 -62.58 -1.02
N ILE A 115 6.66 -63.48 -1.16
CA ILE A 115 5.25 -63.17 -0.87
C ILE A 115 5.10 -62.75 0.59
N GLU A 116 5.82 -63.41 1.50
CA GLU A 116 5.79 -63.12 2.93
C GLU A 116 6.48 -61.80 3.27
N GLU A 117 7.62 -61.50 2.64
CA GLU A 117 8.30 -60.20 2.73
C GLU A 117 7.37 -59.07 2.25
N ASP A 118 6.76 -59.21 1.06
CA ASP A 118 5.80 -58.26 0.51
C ASP A 118 4.58 -58.07 1.42
N ARG A 119 4.07 -59.15 2.04
CA ARG A 119 2.95 -59.10 3.01
C ARG A 119 3.33 -58.29 4.25
N VAL A 120 4.48 -58.60 4.85
CA VAL A 120 4.98 -57.94 6.06
C VAL A 120 5.25 -56.46 5.80
N ASP A 121 5.86 -56.11 4.67
CA ASP A 121 6.15 -54.72 4.34
C ASP A 121 4.88 -53.92 4.06
N ALA A 122 3.88 -54.50 3.38
CA ALA A 122 2.57 -53.88 3.21
C ALA A 122 1.87 -53.59 4.56
N HIS A 123 2.05 -54.46 5.57
CA HIS A 123 1.56 -54.17 6.93
C HIS A 123 2.32 -53.04 7.60
N LYS A 124 3.66 -53.02 7.50
CA LYS A 124 4.48 -51.94 8.06
C LYS A 124 4.12 -50.59 7.46
N GLU A 125 3.93 -50.50 6.14
CA GLU A 125 3.56 -49.26 5.45
C GLU A 125 2.19 -48.73 5.91
N LYS A 126 1.18 -49.60 6.01
CA LYS A 126 -0.13 -49.23 6.53
C LYS A 126 -0.05 -48.80 7.99
N LEU A 127 0.73 -49.52 8.82
CA LEU A 127 0.93 -49.18 10.22
C LEU A 127 1.60 -47.82 10.36
N GLN A 128 2.62 -47.56 9.54
CA GLN A 128 3.32 -46.28 9.53
C GLN A 128 2.38 -45.14 9.13
N SER A 129 1.50 -45.38 8.16
CA SER A 129 0.46 -44.41 7.77
C SER A 129 -0.48 -44.05 8.93
N LEU A 130 -0.88 -45.05 9.74
CA LEU A 130 -1.66 -44.79 10.96
C LEU A 130 -0.86 -44.00 12.00
N ILE A 131 0.40 -44.37 12.23
CA ILE A 131 1.28 -43.66 13.17
C ILE A 131 1.49 -42.19 12.74
N ASP A 132 1.57 -41.92 11.44
CA ASP A 132 1.79 -40.55 10.97
C ASP A 132 0.57 -39.65 11.16
N LEU A 133 -0.64 -40.22 11.24
CA LEU A 133 -1.86 -39.48 11.62
C LEU A 133 -1.78 -38.95 13.06
N SER A 134 -1.11 -39.64 13.98
CA SER A 134 -0.92 -39.13 15.35
C SER A 134 0.19 -38.08 15.48
N LYS A 135 0.97 -37.86 14.40
CA LYS A 135 2.00 -36.81 14.34
C LYS A 135 1.49 -35.52 13.69
N VAL A 136 0.22 -35.45 13.30
CA VAL A 136 -0.35 -34.26 12.66
C VAL A 136 -0.34 -33.09 13.64
N GLY A 137 0.39 -32.03 13.28
CA GLY A 137 0.50 -30.80 14.05
C GLY A 137 -0.64 -29.80 13.81
N LEU A 138 -0.48 -28.60 14.39
CA LEU A 138 -1.38 -27.45 14.20
C LEU A 138 -1.29 -26.86 12.79
N GLY A 139 -2.28 -26.06 12.41
CA GLY A 139 -2.26 -25.25 11.18
C GLY A 139 -3.08 -25.80 10.01
N ARG A 140 -3.87 -26.86 10.23
CA ARG A 140 -4.86 -27.33 9.27
C ARG A 140 -6.24 -26.76 9.57
N THR A 141 -7.11 -26.78 8.56
CA THR A 141 -8.52 -26.41 8.68
C THR A 141 -9.33 -27.48 9.42
N VAL A 142 -10.48 -27.09 9.95
CA VAL A 142 -11.44 -28.01 10.58
C VAL A 142 -11.87 -29.13 9.62
N ALA A 143 -12.07 -28.81 8.34
CA ALA A 143 -12.43 -29.79 7.31
C ALA A 143 -11.34 -30.85 7.13
N GLU A 144 -10.07 -30.44 7.00
CA GLU A 144 -8.94 -31.36 6.88
C GLU A 144 -8.79 -32.26 8.11
N TYR A 145 -8.94 -31.73 9.33
CA TYR A 145 -8.90 -32.58 10.53
C TYR A 145 -10.04 -33.60 10.57
N ARG A 146 -11.24 -33.25 10.10
CA ARG A 146 -12.36 -34.21 10.01
C ARG A 146 -12.10 -35.30 8.98
N GLU A 147 -11.51 -34.97 7.83
CA GLU A 147 -11.14 -35.97 6.81
C GLU A 147 -10.08 -36.94 7.32
N LEU A 148 -9.05 -36.42 8.00
CA LEU A 148 -8.00 -37.25 8.62
C LEU A 148 -8.58 -38.14 9.73
N LEU A 149 -9.47 -37.59 10.58
CA LEU A 149 -10.14 -38.35 11.62
C LEU A 149 -10.99 -39.47 11.03
N ALA A 150 -11.78 -39.17 10.00
CA ALA A 150 -12.56 -40.17 9.28
C ALA A 150 -11.68 -41.25 8.66
N THR A 151 -10.50 -40.90 8.14
CA THR A 151 -9.53 -41.87 7.62
C THR A 151 -9.04 -42.84 8.71
N ALA A 152 -8.69 -42.32 9.89
CA ALA A 152 -8.30 -43.16 11.03
C ALA A 152 -9.48 -44.05 11.49
N GLU A 153 -10.68 -43.50 11.59
CA GLU A 153 -11.89 -44.22 12.03
C GLU A 153 -12.34 -45.30 11.03
N GLN A 154 -12.19 -45.07 9.73
CA GLN A 154 -12.58 -46.03 8.70
C GLN A 154 -11.55 -47.14 8.48
N THR A 155 -10.35 -47.00 9.06
CA THR A 155 -9.34 -48.05 8.96
C THR A 155 -9.82 -49.32 9.67
N GLN A 156 -10.04 -50.37 8.88
CA GLN A 156 -10.49 -51.67 9.39
C GLN A 156 -9.37 -52.32 10.22
N LEU A 157 -9.66 -52.57 11.49
CA LEU A 157 -8.82 -53.37 12.37
C LEU A 157 -9.29 -54.83 12.38
N GLY A 158 -8.42 -55.74 12.82
CA GLY A 158 -8.77 -57.13 13.09
C GLY A 158 -7.89 -58.12 12.35
N ALA A 159 -8.46 -59.25 11.96
CA ALA A 159 -7.74 -60.39 11.40
C ALA A 159 -6.90 -60.06 10.16
N THR A 160 -7.27 -59.01 9.41
CA THR A 160 -6.54 -58.54 8.23
C THR A 160 -5.19 -57.92 8.55
N TRP A 161 -4.86 -57.68 9.82
CA TRP A 161 -3.55 -57.16 10.25
C TRP A 161 -2.63 -58.21 10.86
N GLU A 162 -3.14 -59.44 11.04
CA GLU A 162 -2.37 -60.59 11.50
C GLU A 162 -1.52 -60.26 12.75
N GLU A 163 -0.21 -60.45 12.71
CA GLU A 163 0.70 -60.18 13.84
C GLU A 163 0.79 -58.68 14.21
N PHE A 164 0.41 -57.78 13.31
CA PHE A 164 0.42 -56.33 13.53
C PHE A 164 -0.89 -55.80 14.13
N ALA A 165 -1.90 -56.64 14.35
CA ALA A 165 -3.23 -56.21 14.78
C ALA A 165 -3.21 -55.38 16.08
N ALA A 166 -2.41 -55.77 17.07
CA ALA A 166 -2.27 -55.03 18.33
C ALA A 166 -1.63 -53.65 18.12
N GLN A 167 -0.58 -53.57 17.30
CA GLN A 167 0.10 -52.31 16.98
C GLN A 167 -0.80 -51.38 16.17
N ALA A 168 -1.54 -51.91 15.20
CA ALA A 168 -2.50 -51.16 14.40
C ALA A 168 -3.65 -50.59 15.24
N SER A 169 -4.15 -51.36 16.22
CA SER A 169 -5.18 -50.87 17.16
C SER A 169 -4.66 -49.68 17.96
N LEU A 170 -3.48 -49.83 18.57
CA LEU A 170 -2.86 -48.77 19.35
C LEU A 170 -2.57 -47.52 18.52
N ALA A 171 -2.01 -47.70 17.31
CA ALA A 171 -1.73 -46.58 16.41
C ALA A 171 -3.01 -45.85 15.96
N ARG A 172 -4.09 -46.58 15.69
CA ARG A 172 -5.39 -45.99 15.34
C ARG A 172 -5.99 -45.22 16.52
N GLU A 173 -5.91 -45.76 17.72
CA GLU A 173 -6.39 -45.10 18.94
C GLU A 173 -5.64 -43.77 19.18
N ASP A 174 -4.30 -43.80 19.11
CA ASP A 174 -3.45 -42.60 19.26
C ASP A 174 -3.70 -41.54 18.17
N ALA A 175 -3.91 -41.99 16.93
CA ALA A 175 -4.27 -41.12 15.81
C ALA A 175 -5.62 -40.44 16.05
N ILE A 176 -6.66 -41.20 16.44
CA ILE A 176 -7.99 -40.67 16.74
C ILE A 176 -7.94 -39.67 17.88
N GLU A 177 -7.24 -40.00 18.98
CA GLU A 177 -7.10 -39.10 20.13
C GLU A 177 -6.44 -37.77 19.72
N THR A 178 -5.31 -37.85 19.01
CA THR A 178 -4.59 -36.66 18.59
C THR A 178 -5.40 -35.81 17.61
N LEU A 179 -6.02 -36.43 16.60
CA LEU A 179 -6.83 -35.71 15.61
C LEU A 179 -8.07 -35.08 16.24
N THR A 180 -8.73 -35.77 17.18
CA THR A 180 -9.86 -35.21 17.93
C THR A 180 -9.45 -33.98 18.74
N ARG A 181 -8.29 -34.03 19.39
CA ARG A 181 -7.73 -32.87 20.12
C ARG A 181 -7.44 -31.71 19.17
N MET A 182 -6.81 -31.97 18.03
CA MET A 182 -6.47 -30.92 17.05
C MET A 182 -7.71 -30.31 16.39
N LEU A 183 -8.71 -31.14 16.07
CA LEU A 183 -10.00 -30.70 15.56
C LEU A 183 -10.66 -29.70 16.51
N LYS A 184 -10.71 -30.04 17.80
CA LYS A 184 -11.28 -29.14 18.82
C LYS A 184 -10.54 -27.81 18.93
N ILE A 185 -9.20 -27.81 18.78
CA ILE A 185 -8.40 -26.59 18.76
C ILE A 185 -8.75 -25.74 17.53
N ALA A 186 -8.84 -26.37 16.34
CA ALA A 186 -9.18 -25.68 15.10
C ALA A 186 -10.62 -25.12 15.12
N GLU A 187 -11.59 -25.89 15.63
CA GLU A 187 -12.97 -25.43 15.78
C GLU A 187 -13.07 -24.21 16.69
N LYS A 188 -12.29 -24.20 17.79
CA LYS A 188 -12.20 -23.03 18.66
C LYS A 188 -11.59 -21.83 17.94
N GLN A 189 -10.48 -22.02 17.20
CA GLN A 189 -9.83 -20.93 16.47
C GLN A 189 -10.76 -20.32 15.40
N GLU A 190 -11.51 -21.16 14.68
CA GLU A 190 -12.49 -20.71 13.69
C GLU A 190 -13.65 -19.96 14.33
N ALA A 191 -14.18 -20.46 15.46
CA ALA A 191 -15.21 -19.77 16.22
C ALA A 191 -14.73 -18.42 16.77
N ASP A 192 -13.55 -18.39 17.40
CA ASP A 192 -12.94 -17.16 17.93
C ASP A 192 -12.72 -16.13 16.81
N ALA A 193 -12.28 -16.56 15.62
CA ALA A 193 -12.11 -15.70 14.46
C ALA A 193 -13.44 -15.15 13.92
N ALA A 194 -14.49 -15.98 13.86
CA ALA A 194 -15.81 -15.57 13.43
C ALA A 194 -16.47 -14.59 14.43
N GLU A 195 -16.26 -14.79 15.74
CA GLU A 195 -16.70 -13.85 16.77
C GLU A 195 -15.96 -12.51 16.68
N LEU A 196 -14.64 -12.54 16.46
CA LEU A 196 -13.84 -11.33 16.30
C LEU A 196 -14.29 -10.51 15.09
N GLU A 197 -14.62 -11.17 13.98
CA GLU A 197 -15.12 -10.50 12.78
C GLU A 197 -16.50 -9.87 13.00
N LYS A 198 -17.40 -10.57 13.69
CA LYS A 198 -18.70 -10.00 14.09
C LYS A 198 -18.53 -8.79 15.00
N LEU A 199 -17.57 -8.83 15.92
CA LEU A 199 -17.29 -7.71 16.82
C LEU A 199 -16.77 -6.51 16.03
N ARG A 200 -15.84 -6.71 15.09
CA ARG A 200 -15.33 -5.66 14.20
C ARG A 200 -16.43 -5.05 13.33
N ALA A 201 -17.30 -5.88 12.75
CA ALA A 201 -18.42 -5.40 11.95
C ALA A 201 -19.39 -4.53 12.79
N LYS A 202 -19.69 -4.97 14.02
CA LYS A 202 -20.54 -4.20 14.95
C LYS A 202 -19.89 -2.89 15.40
N ASP A 203 -18.59 -2.89 15.69
CA ASP A 203 -17.88 -1.68 16.06
C ASP A 203 -17.81 -0.70 14.87
N ALA A 204 -17.58 -1.19 13.65
CA ALA A 204 -17.61 -0.37 12.44
C ALA A 204 -19.01 0.23 12.17
N GLU A 205 -20.08 -0.54 12.40
CA GLU A 205 -21.46 -0.05 12.31
C GLU A 205 -21.74 1.04 13.35
N ARG A 206 -21.29 0.85 14.61
CA ARG A 206 -21.41 1.87 15.65
C ARG A 206 -20.64 3.14 15.28
N GLU A 207 -19.40 3.01 14.81
CA GLU A 207 -18.58 4.15 14.39
C GLU A 207 -19.21 4.89 13.22
N ALA A 208 -19.77 4.19 12.23
CA ALA A 208 -20.50 4.80 11.14
C ALA A 208 -21.75 5.55 11.61
N ALA A 209 -22.55 4.95 12.51
CA ALA A 209 -23.73 5.58 13.08
C ALA A 209 -23.39 6.79 13.97
N ASP A 210 -22.31 6.72 14.76
CA ASP A 210 -21.82 7.83 15.56
C ASP A 210 -21.29 8.97 14.67
N ALA A 211 -20.58 8.64 13.59
CA ALA A 211 -20.13 9.60 12.60
C ALA A 211 -21.30 10.27 11.86
N GLU A 212 -22.33 9.51 11.48
CA GLU A 212 -23.56 10.05 10.88
C GLU A 212 -24.29 10.96 11.85
N ARG A 213 -24.44 10.57 13.12
CA ARG A 213 -25.06 11.42 14.16
C ARG A 213 -24.27 12.72 14.34
N LEU A 214 -22.95 12.65 14.42
CA LEU A 214 -22.10 13.83 14.56
C LEU A 214 -22.17 14.73 13.31
N ALA A 215 -22.20 14.14 12.11
CA ALA A 215 -22.37 14.88 10.86
C ALA A 215 -23.74 15.57 10.81
N ALA A 216 -24.82 14.89 11.21
CA ALA A 216 -26.15 15.45 11.29
C ALA A 216 -26.25 16.56 12.36
N GLU A 217 -25.63 16.38 13.53
CA GLU A 217 -25.57 17.41 14.58
C GLU A 217 -24.79 18.64 14.11
N ASN A 218 -23.65 18.45 13.45
CA ASN A 218 -22.86 19.53 12.88
C ASN A 218 -23.59 20.26 11.76
N ALA A 219 -24.30 19.52 10.89
CA ALA A 219 -25.12 20.10 9.84
C ALA A 219 -26.29 20.92 10.43
N ALA A 220 -26.98 20.40 11.45
CA ALA A 220 -28.05 21.11 12.14
C ALA A 220 -27.54 22.36 12.87
N LYS A 221 -26.36 22.29 13.52
CA LYS A 221 -25.70 23.47 14.12
C LYS A 221 -25.34 24.51 13.07
N ALA A 222 -24.74 24.09 11.95
CA ALA A 222 -24.39 24.99 10.86
C ALA A 222 -25.64 25.65 10.24
N GLU A 223 -26.74 24.90 10.07
CA GLU A 223 -28.01 25.44 9.58
C GLU A 223 -28.63 26.44 10.57
N ALA A 224 -28.61 26.12 11.87
CA ALA A 224 -29.07 27.03 12.92
C ALA A 224 -28.23 28.33 12.99
N GLU A 225 -26.90 28.22 12.90
CA GLU A 225 -26.00 29.39 12.83
C GLU A 225 -26.26 30.23 11.58
N GLN A 226 -26.47 29.61 10.42
CA GLN A 226 -26.84 30.32 9.20
C GLN A 226 -28.21 31.00 9.31
N ALA A 227 -29.19 30.34 9.92
CA ALA A 227 -30.51 30.92 10.13
C ALA A 227 -30.45 32.11 11.10
N GLU A 228 -29.66 32.01 12.17
CA GLU A 228 -29.46 33.11 13.11
C GLU A 228 -28.70 34.27 12.47
N ALA A 229 -27.63 33.99 11.71
CA ALA A 229 -26.91 35.00 10.95
C ALA A 229 -27.81 35.73 9.94
N ARG A 230 -28.72 35.01 9.26
CA ARG A 230 -29.74 35.60 8.39
C ARG A 230 -30.70 36.50 9.16
N LYS A 231 -31.19 36.09 10.34
CA LYS A 231 -32.06 36.94 11.17
C LYS A 231 -31.35 38.20 11.63
N VAL A 232 -30.10 38.09 12.09
CA VAL A 232 -29.30 39.25 12.51
C VAL A 232 -29.07 40.19 11.33
N GLU A 233 -28.79 39.67 10.15
CA GLU A 233 -28.62 40.47 8.94
C GLU A 233 -29.95 41.12 8.49
N ASP A 234 -31.05 40.38 8.50
CA ASP A 234 -32.38 40.91 8.19
C ASP A 234 -32.79 42.00 9.20
N GLU A 235 -32.47 41.82 10.49
CA GLU A 235 -32.70 42.82 11.53
C GLU A 235 -31.78 44.04 11.38
N ARG A 236 -30.52 43.85 10.98
CA ARG A 236 -29.60 44.95 10.63
C ARG A 236 -30.15 45.76 9.45
N ILE A 237 -30.58 45.09 8.38
CA ILE A 237 -31.18 45.73 7.20
C ILE A 237 -32.47 46.47 7.59
N ALA A 238 -33.33 45.86 8.41
CA ALA A 238 -34.55 46.49 8.89
C ALA A 238 -34.27 47.71 9.79
N ASN A 239 -33.27 47.63 10.67
CA ASN A 239 -32.85 48.74 11.52
C ASN A 239 -32.20 49.87 10.70
N GLU A 240 -31.37 49.55 9.70
CA GLU A 240 -30.81 50.54 8.77
C GLU A 240 -31.92 51.23 7.96
N ALA A 241 -32.92 50.47 7.49
CA ALA A 241 -34.08 51.03 6.80
C ALA A 241 -34.93 51.92 7.72
N ARG A 242 -35.14 51.53 8.98
CA ARG A 242 -35.83 52.35 9.98
C ARG A 242 -35.06 53.62 10.33
N GLN A 243 -33.75 53.50 10.55
CA GLN A 243 -32.90 54.65 10.85
C GLN A 243 -32.89 55.63 9.69
N LYS A 244 -32.74 55.14 8.45
CA LYS A 244 -32.83 55.97 7.26
C LYS A 244 -34.20 56.64 7.13
N ALA A 245 -35.29 55.94 7.41
CA ALA A 245 -36.63 56.52 7.41
C ALA A 245 -36.83 57.58 8.51
N LEU A 246 -36.23 57.38 9.69
CA LEU A 246 -36.23 58.37 10.78
C LEU A 246 -35.38 59.59 10.42
N ASP A 247 -34.21 59.39 9.82
CA ASP A 247 -33.33 60.47 9.36
C ASP A 247 -34.00 61.28 8.23
N GLU A 248 -34.63 60.62 7.26
CA GLU A 248 -35.42 61.26 6.21
C GLU A 248 -36.66 61.99 6.75
N ALA A 249 -37.26 61.49 7.83
CA ALA A 249 -38.37 62.16 8.51
C ALA A 249 -37.87 63.38 9.31
N ALA A 250 -36.74 63.24 10.03
CA ALA A 250 -36.10 64.33 10.75
C ALA A 250 -35.61 65.42 9.80
N GLU A 251 -35.07 65.07 8.63
CA GLU A 251 -34.69 66.02 7.59
C GLU A 251 -35.91 66.74 7.02
N ARG A 252 -37.03 66.04 6.79
CA ARG A 252 -38.29 66.66 6.38
C ARG A 252 -38.86 67.62 7.43
N VAL A 253 -38.79 67.25 8.71
CA VAL A 253 -39.19 68.13 9.83
C VAL A 253 -38.26 69.33 9.91
N ALA A 254 -36.94 69.14 9.84
CA ALA A 254 -35.97 70.23 9.86
C ALA A 254 -36.11 71.14 8.63
N ASP A 255 -36.43 70.62 7.44
CA ASP A 255 -36.69 71.43 6.25
C ASP A 255 -38.02 72.19 6.37
N ALA A 256 -39.05 71.58 6.96
CA ALA A 256 -40.31 72.25 7.29
C ALA A 256 -40.12 73.35 8.34
N GLU A 257 -39.32 73.10 9.38
CA GLU A 257 -38.96 74.08 10.41
C GLU A 257 -38.09 75.20 9.84
N ARG A 258 -37.13 74.92 8.95
CA ARG A 258 -36.37 75.97 8.24
C ARG A 258 -37.29 76.81 7.37
N LYS A 259 -38.26 76.21 6.67
CA LYS A 259 -39.26 76.95 5.88
C LYS A 259 -40.18 77.77 6.77
N ALA A 260 -40.62 77.23 7.91
CA ALA A 260 -41.46 77.95 8.87
C ALA A 260 -40.69 79.07 9.58
N ALA A 261 -39.44 78.85 9.99
CA ALA A 261 -38.56 79.85 10.58
C ALA A 261 -38.17 80.93 9.57
N LYS A 262 -37.97 80.56 8.29
CA LYS A 262 -37.78 81.54 7.21
C LYS A 262 -39.06 82.33 6.96
N ALA A 263 -40.23 81.72 6.96
CA ALA A 263 -41.50 82.43 6.85
C ALA A 263 -41.79 83.34 8.05
N ASP A 264 -41.44 82.93 9.27
CA ASP A 264 -41.56 83.75 10.49
C ASP A 264 -40.52 84.89 10.50
N ALA A 265 -39.29 84.63 10.04
CA ALA A 265 -38.27 85.67 9.85
C ALA A 265 -38.68 86.66 8.76
N ASP A 266 -39.20 86.20 7.61
CA ASP A 266 -39.70 87.04 6.53
C ASP A 266 -40.94 87.84 6.98
N ALA A 267 -41.82 87.26 7.82
CA ALA A 267 -42.95 87.97 8.42
C ALA A 267 -42.50 89.01 9.46
N LYS A 268 -41.52 88.69 10.31
CA LYS A 268 -40.92 89.65 11.25
C LYS A 268 -40.15 90.75 10.54
N GLN A 269 -39.45 90.43 9.45
CA GLN A 269 -38.77 91.41 8.61
C GLN A 269 -39.80 92.30 7.91
N ALA A 270 -40.90 91.76 7.39
CA ALA A 270 -41.98 92.56 6.80
C ALA A 270 -42.69 93.46 7.84
N ILE A 271 -42.87 93.00 9.08
CA ILE A 271 -43.41 93.81 10.19
C ILE A 271 -42.39 94.88 10.61
N ALA A 272 -41.09 94.55 10.68
CA ALA A 272 -40.04 95.49 11.01
C ALA A 272 -39.83 96.55 9.90
N ASP A 273 -39.89 96.15 8.64
CA ASP A 273 -39.79 97.04 7.49
C ASP A 273 -41.03 97.94 7.39
N ALA A 274 -42.23 97.43 7.71
CA ALA A 274 -43.44 98.24 7.82
C ALA A 274 -43.38 99.22 9.01
N ALA A 275 -42.86 98.80 10.17
CA ALA A 275 -42.67 99.66 11.34
C ALA A 275 -41.59 100.74 11.09
N ALA A 276 -40.50 100.39 10.41
CA ALA A 276 -39.45 101.33 10.01
C ALA A 276 -39.95 102.35 8.98
N LYS A 277 -40.84 101.95 8.06
CA LYS A 277 -41.50 102.87 7.12
C LYS A 277 -42.45 103.85 7.83
N VAL A 278 -43.23 103.35 8.79
CA VAL A 278 -44.14 104.17 9.61
C VAL A 278 -43.34 105.15 10.49
N GLU A 279 -42.19 104.74 11.02
CA GLU A 279 -41.33 105.63 11.84
C GLU A 279 -40.56 106.65 11.00
N ASP A 280 -40.10 106.29 9.79
CA ASP A 280 -39.47 107.24 8.86
C ASP A 280 -40.48 108.27 8.31
N ASP A 281 -41.73 107.85 8.07
CA ASP A 281 -42.83 108.75 7.70
C ASP A 281 -43.25 109.66 8.88
N ARG A 282 -43.21 109.16 10.12
CA ARG A 282 -43.47 109.97 11.33
C ARG A 282 -42.36 110.98 11.61
N ARG A 283 -41.09 110.62 11.38
CA ARG A 283 -39.95 111.51 11.59
C ARG A 283 -39.91 112.62 10.55
N LYS A 284 -40.21 112.32 9.28
CA LYS A 284 -40.35 113.34 8.23
C LYS A 284 -41.51 114.31 8.49
N ALA A 285 -42.66 113.82 8.97
CA ALA A 285 -43.78 114.67 9.35
C ALA A 285 -43.50 115.54 10.60
N ALA A 286 -42.74 115.02 11.58
CA ALA A 286 -42.37 115.77 12.78
C ALA A 286 -41.30 116.85 12.51
N ASP A 287 -40.32 116.56 11.67
CA ASP A 287 -39.27 117.53 11.30
C ASP A 287 -39.81 118.68 10.43
N GLU A 288 -40.79 118.40 9.56
CA GLU A 288 -41.44 119.40 8.70
C GLU A 288 -42.40 120.31 9.49
N GLN A 289 -43.06 119.77 10.52
CA GLN A 289 -43.96 120.51 11.41
C GLN A 289 -43.17 121.36 12.43
N ALA A 290 -42.04 120.86 12.95
CA ALA A 290 -41.15 121.63 13.83
C ALA A 290 -40.44 122.80 13.10
N ALA A 291 -40.11 122.64 11.82
CA ALA A 291 -39.53 123.72 11.00
C ALA A 291 -40.55 124.83 10.68
N ALA A 292 -41.82 124.49 10.47
CA ALA A 292 -42.90 125.45 10.21
C ALA A 292 -43.29 126.26 11.46
N GLU A 293 -43.31 125.64 12.65
CA GLU A 293 -43.67 126.31 13.90
C GLU A 293 -42.56 127.25 14.42
N ALA A 294 -41.29 126.94 14.18
CA ALA A 294 -40.16 127.78 14.57
C ALA A 294 -40.04 129.09 13.74
N GLU A 295 -40.39 129.05 12.46
CA GLU A 295 -40.39 130.24 11.58
C GLU A 295 -41.59 131.15 11.85
N GLN A 296 -42.75 130.58 12.20
CA GLN A 296 -43.94 131.36 12.52
C GLN A 296 -43.77 132.14 13.84
N LYS A 297 -43.19 131.51 14.87
CA LYS A 297 -42.97 132.14 16.19
C LYS A 297 -42.01 133.33 16.14
N ARG A 298 -40.97 133.28 15.29
CA ARG A 298 -40.04 134.43 15.09
C ARG A 298 -40.71 135.66 14.47
N ARG A 299 -41.75 135.49 13.67
CA ARG A 299 -42.46 136.59 12.99
C ARG A 299 -43.50 137.26 13.88
N ASP A 300 -44.05 136.52 14.83
CA ASP A 300 -45.08 137.02 15.75
C ASP A 300 -44.47 137.79 16.93
N ASP A 301 -43.32 137.34 17.47
CA ASP A 301 -42.62 138.02 18.56
C ASP A 301 -42.07 139.41 18.15
N ASP A 302 -41.60 139.55 16.90
CA ASP A 302 -41.06 140.81 16.37
C ASP A 302 -42.15 141.85 16.03
N LYS A 303 -43.40 141.41 15.80
CA LYS A 303 -44.55 142.31 15.64
C LYS A 303 -45.08 142.81 16.98
N ALA A 304 -45.12 141.95 17.99
CA ALA A 304 -45.62 142.29 19.33
C ALA A 304 -44.72 143.33 20.03
N HIS A 305 -43.40 143.20 19.87
CA HIS A 305 -42.45 144.16 20.46
C HIS A 305 -42.62 145.57 19.88
N ARG A 306 -42.74 145.68 18.55
CA ARG A 306 -42.90 146.97 17.86
C ARG A 306 -44.22 147.68 18.18
N GLN A 307 -45.31 146.93 18.33
CA GLN A 307 -46.60 147.50 18.75
C GLN A 307 -46.57 148.05 20.18
N THR A 308 -45.90 147.35 21.09
CA THR A 308 -45.84 147.75 22.51
C THR A 308 -45.07 149.06 22.67
N VAL A 309 -43.90 149.17 22.04
CA VAL A 309 -43.08 150.39 22.06
C VAL A 309 -43.81 151.57 21.41
N ASN A 310 -44.48 151.36 20.27
CA ASN A 310 -45.23 152.43 19.62
C ASN A 310 -46.41 152.94 20.45
N ARG A 311 -47.14 152.05 21.14
CA ARG A 311 -48.23 152.47 22.03
C ARG A 311 -47.73 153.26 23.24
N ALA A 312 -46.62 152.84 23.84
CA ALA A 312 -46.01 153.58 24.94
C ALA A 312 -45.64 155.00 24.51
N ILE A 313 -45.01 155.16 23.34
CA ILE A 313 -44.63 156.48 22.80
C ILE A 313 -45.87 157.35 22.54
N VAL A 314 -46.95 156.79 21.98
CA VAL A 314 -48.20 157.53 21.77
C VAL A 314 -48.81 157.99 23.11
N SER A 315 -48.79 157.13 24.13
CA SER A 315 -49.30 157.47 25.47
C SER A 315 -48.51 158.62 26.10
N GLU A 316 -47.18 158.52 26.13
CA GLU A 316 -46.32 159.57 26.71
C GLU A 316 -46.43 160.91 25.98
N LEU A 317 -46.63 160.89 24.65
CA LEU A 317 -46.82 162.09 23.85
C LEU A 317 -48.13 162.84 24.20
N VAL A 318 -49.18 162.10 24.56
CA VAL A 318 -50.45 162.70 24.99
C VAL A 318 -50.32 163.30 26.40
N ASP A 319 -49.58 162.65 27.30
CA ASP A 319 -49.43 163.14 28.68
C ASP A 319 -48.49 164.34 28.81
N CYS A 320 -47.45 164.44 27.96
CA CYS A 320 -46.46 165.52 28.06
C CYS A 320 -46.83 166.80 27.27
N SER A 321 -47.91 166.79 26.48
CA SER A 321 -48.31 167.93 25.64
C SER A 321 -49.82 167.96 25.36
N ASP A 322 -50.42 169.15 25.22
CA ASP A 322 -51.85 169.35 24.90
C ASP A 322 -52.20 168.94 23.45
N ILE A 323 -51.96 167.67 23.09
CA ILE A 323 -52.29 167.08 21.79
C ILE A 323 -53.17 165.84 21.96
N THR A 324 -54.12 165.70 21.04
CA THR A 324 -55.08 164.59 21.08
C THR A 324 -54.44 163.28 20.65
N ALA A 325 -54.94 162.15 21.14
CA ALA A 325 -54.39 160.81 20.87
C ALA A 325 -54.26 160.50 19.37
N ASP A 326 -55.22 160.95 18.55
CA ASP A 326 -55.16 160.78 17.09
C ASP A 326 -53.98 161.55 16.47
N GLN A 327 -53.70 162.76 16.95
CA GLN A 327 -52.57 163.56 16.46
C GLN A 327 -51.23 162.94 16.88
N ALA A 328 -51.11 162.46 18.12
CA ALA A 328 -49.93 161.74 18.59
C ALA A 328 -49.66 160.47 17.76
N GLN A 329 -50.71 159.72 17.43
CA GLN A 329 -50.60 158.52 16.60
C GLN A 329 -50.15 158.83 15.17
N GLN A 330 -50.67 159.90 14.55
CA GLN A 330 -50.24 160.34 13.22
C GLN A 330 -48.76 160.77 13.21
N ILE A 331 -48.28 161.43 14.26
CA ILE A 331 -46.87 161.80 14.41
C ILE A 331 -45.99 160.55 14.51
N VAL A 332 -46.37 159.56 15.33
CA VAL A 332 -45.61 158.30 15.43
C VAL A 332 -45.61 157.54 14.09
N ILE A 333 -46.73 157.49 13.37
CA ILE A 333 -46.80 156.88 12.03
C ILE A 333 -45.90 157.61 11.04
N ALA A 334 -45.89 158.95 11.03
CA ALA A 334 -45.05 159.74 10.13
C ALA A 334 -43.55 159.52 10.39
N ILE A 335 -43.15 159.34 11.66
CA ILE A 335 -41.76 159.03 12.04
C ILE A 335 -41.39 157.60 11.61
N VAL A 336 -42.22 156.59 11.88
CA VAL A 336 -41.95 155.19 11.47
C VAL A 336 -41.90 155.03 9.96
N SER A 337 -42.72 155.80 9.23
CA SER A 337 -42.76 155.78 7.77
C SER A 337 -41.64 156.61 7.12
N GLY A 338 -40.77 157.25 7.91
CA GLY A 338 -39.62 158.02 7.43
C GLY A 338 -39.95 159.38 6.79
N LEU A 339 -41.17 159.89 6.99
CA LEU A 339 -41.66 161.15 6.41
C LEU A 339 -41.18 162.39 7.20
N VAL A 340 -40.66 162.20 8.42
CA VAL A 340 -40.04 163.27 9.24
C VAL A 340 -38.51 163.09 9.21
N PRO A 341 -37.77 163.95 8.48
CA PRO A 341 -36.32 163.80 8.34
C PRO A 341 -35.58 163.95 9.68
N ASN A 342 -34.49 163.20 9.85
CA ASN A 342 -33.57 163.23 11.01
C ASN A 342 -34.12 162.71 12.36
N VAL A 343 -35.23 161.97 12.39
CA VAL A 343 -35.77 161.29 13.58
C VAL A 343 -36.09 159.82 13.27
N THR A 344 -35.70 158.88 14.15
CA THR A 344 -36.04 157.44 14.04
C THR A 344 -36.40 156.87 15.41
N LEU A 345 -37.35 155.93 15.45
CA LEU A 345 -37.71 155.18 16.66
C LEU A 345 -36.86 153.91 16.76
N LYS A 346 -36.32 153.63 17.95
CA LYS A 346 -35.67 152.35 18.25
C LYS A 346 -36.68 151.39 18.86
N TYR A 347 -36.69 150.16 18.36
CA TYR A 347 -37.50 149.07 18.87
C TYR A 347 -36.65 148.12 19.70
#